data_AF-A0A2V8TJL5-F1
#
_entry.id   AF-A0A2V8TJL5-F1
#
_cell.length_a   1.000
_cell.length_b   1.000
_cell.length_c   1.000
_cell.angle_alpha   90.00
_cell.angle_beta   90.00
_cell.angle_gamma   90.00
#
_symmetry.space_group_name_H-M   'P 1'
#
loop_
_entity.id
_entity.type
_entity.pdbx_description
1 polymer ?
#
loop_
_entity_poly.entity_id
_entity_poly.type
_entity_poly.pdbx_seq_one_letter_code
_entity_poly.pdbx_strand_id
1 'polypeptide(L)'
;MRGLLILAVAVIPAVAQNPVVHLTNATHPASREFQVGDRFEILITGAANQSISVRTTMRGRTDWGPIIGWTNTSGRWSTSGQFEKGDFGDWSEVWTVGGKVANPALHFSVGAPCLKGGQGFAASTGVNLVISCETADGRQTFGTASDSEPFRTPDGRVVRGRVRSNMTADQYHAEILQYLITSRASDVRSGRHGDEAGDLIMKMIGPNALNEDETRNVLSIIRAAFERPEPIPQTARDPSRTLLLLRNLADSADRESVKQQIVETVAYVLAR
;
A
#
# COMPACT_ATOMS: atom_id res chain seq x y z
N MET A 1 40.80 -3.26 -48.64
CA MET A 1 39.69 -2.55 -47.98
C MET A 1 38.87 -3.56 -47.18
N ARG A 2 39.09 -3.64 -45.86
CA ARG A 2 38.26 -4.43 -44.93
C ARG A 2 37.55 -3.42 -44.03
N GLY A 3 36.25 -3.23 -44.25
CA GLY A 3 35.42 -2.37 -43.42
C GLY A 3 35.11 -3.05 -42.10
N LEU A 4 35.54 -2.45 -40.99
CA LEU A 4 35.06 -2.79 -39.65
C LEU A 4 33.61 -2.30 -39.54
N LEU A 5 32.65 -3.23 -39.44
CA LEU A 5 31.30 -2.94 -38.97
C LEU A 5 31.37 -2.90 -37.43
N ILE A 6 31.40 -1.70 -36.85
CA ILE A 6 31.21 -1.51 -35.42
C ILE A 6 29.71 -1.60 -35.16
N LEU A 7 29.24 -2.74 -34.62
CA LEU A 7 27.89 -2.81 -34.05
C LEU A 7 27.86 -1.95 -32.78
N ALA A 8 27.39 -0.72 -32.92
CA ALA A 8 26.99 0.09 -31.77
C ALA A 8 25.72 -0.55 -31.18
N VAL A 9 25.87 -1.36 -30.14
CA VAL A 9 24.76 -1.74 -29.29
C VAL A 9 24.32 -0.48 -28.56
N ALA A 10 23.29 0.18 -29.08
CA ALA A 10 22.61 1.23 -28.36
C ALA A 10 22.02 0.59 -27.10
N VAL A 11 22.64 0.84 -25.95
CA VAL A 11 22.00 0.64 -24.66
C VAL A 11 20.86 1.64 -24.63
N ILE A 12 19.65 1.19 -25.00
CA ILE A 12 18.44 1.97 -24.80
C ILE A 12 18.37 2.19 -23.29
N PRO A 13 18.46 3.44 -22.79
CA PRO A 13 18.25 3.68 -21.37
C PRO A 13 16.88 3.11 -21.05
N ALA A 14 16.81 2.30 -19.98
CA ALA A 14 15.54 1.75 -19.51
C ALA A 14 14.58 2.91 -19.31
N VAL A 15 13.70 3.11 -20.29
CA VAL A 15 12.64 4.12 -20.23
C VAL A 15 11.91 3.80 -18.94
N ALA A 16 11.75 4.78 -18.06
CA ALA A 16 11.00 4.64 -16.82
C ALA A 16 9.57 4.21 -17.19
N GLN A 17 9.36 2.89 -17.29
CA GLN A 17 8.06 2.32 -17.56
C GLN A 17 7.23 2.58 -16.32
N ASN A 18 6.14 3.31 -16.50
CA ASN A 18 5.14 3.47 -15.46
C ASN A 18 4.70 2.06 -15.06
N PRO A 19 4.89 1.66 -13.79
CA PRO A 19 4.63 0.29 -13.41
C PRO A 19 3.14 -0.02 -13.58
N VAL A 20 2.85 -1.24 -14.02
CA VAL A 20 1.48 -1.73 -14.22
C VAL A 20 1.31 -3.02 -13.46
N VAL A 21 0.17 -3.16 -12.79
CA VAL A 21 -0.22 -4.38 -12.09
C VAL A 21 -1.52 -4.93 -12.68
N HIS A 22 -1.58 -6.24 -12.82
CA HIS A 22 -2.76 -6.97 -13.26
C HIS A 22 -3.06 -8.09 -12.26
N LEU A 23 -4.31 -8.16 -11.82
CA LEU A 23 -4.84 -9.27 -11.05
C LEU A 23 -5.82 -10.04 -11.94
N THR A 24 -5.61 -11.35 -12.07
CA THR A 24 -6.42 -12.25 -12.91
C THR A 24 -6.98 -13.39 -12.09
N ASN A 25 -8.26 -13.71 -12.30
CA ASN A 25 -8.87 -14.93 -11.78
C ASN A 25 -8.48 -16.11 -12.67
N ALA A 26 -7.55 -16.95 -12.22
CA ALA A 26 -7.07 -18.10 -12.98
C ALA A 26 -8.08 -19.25 -13.02
N THR A 27 -9.01 -19.32 -12.04
CA THR A 27 -10.11 -20.30 -12.06
C THR A 27 -11.24 -19.86 -12.99
N HIS A 28 -11.55 -18.55 -13.01
CA HIS A 28 -12.62 -17.97 -13.82
C HIS A 28 -12.10 -16.77 -14.66
N PRO A 29 -11.33 -17.00 -15.74
CA PRO A 29 -10.65 -15.91 -16.47
C PRO A 29 -11.55 -14.83 -17.09
N ALA A 30 -12.83 -15.13 -17.30
CA ALA A 30 -13.81 -14.17 -17.81
C ALA A 30 -14.50 -13.35 -16.71
N SER A 31 -14.30 -13.71 -15.44
CA SER A 31 -14.89 -13.03 -14.28
C SER A 31 -13.92 -12.02 -13.68
N ARG A 32 -14.46 -10.87 -13.27
CA ARG A 32 -13.75 -9.91 -12.40
C ARG A 32 -14.07 -10.11 -10.92
N GLU A 33 -15.00 -11.00 -10.63
CA GLU A 33 -15.38 -11.38 -9.28
C GLU A 33 -14.53 -12.58 -8.84
N PHE A 34 -14.08 -12.53 -7.58
CA PHE A 34 -13.37 -13.62 -6.95
C PHE A 34 -14.26 -14.27 -5.91
N GLN A 35 -14.11 -15.57 -5.73
CA GLN A 35 -14.78 -16.34 -4.68
C GLN A 35 -13.73 -17.09 -3.85
N VAL A 36 -14.09 -17.41 -2.61
CA VAL A 36 -13.28 -18.34 -1.80
C VAL A 36 -13.10 -19.64 -2.60
N GLY A 37 -11.85 -20.08 -2.72
CA GLY A 37 -11.43 -21.22 -3.53
C GLY A 37 -10.87 -20.85 -4.90
N ASP A 38 -11.09 -19.63 -5.40
CA ASP A 38 -10.52 -19.20 -6.67
C ASP A 38 -9.00 -19.05 -6.59
N ARG A 39 -8.32 -19.48 -7.66
CA ARG A 39 -6.90 -19.22 -7.88
C ARG A 39 -6.74 -17.87 -8.56
N PHE A 40 -5.74 -17.12 -8.14
CA PHE A 40 -5.41 -15.83 -8.74
C PHE A 40 -3.95 -15.79 -9.21
N GLU A 41 -3.69 -14.90 -10.15
CA GLU A 41 -2.35 -14.52 -10.59
C GLU A 41 -2.23 -12.99 -10.55
N ILE A 42 -1.13 -12.51 -9.98
CA ILE A 42 -0.72 -11.11 -10.03
C ILE A 42 0.51 -11.02 -10.93
N LEU A 43 0.40 -10.18 -11.95
CA LEU A 43 1.50 -9.85 -12.86
C LEU A 43 1.83 -8.37 -12.72
N ILE A 44 3.12 -8.07 -12.56
CA ILE A 44 3.66 -6.73 -12.47
C ILE A 44 4.67 -6.52 -13.58
N THR A 45 4.56 -5.36 -14.23
CA THR A 45 5.51 -4.87 -15.22
C THR A 45 6.03 -3.50 -14.80
N GLY A 46 7.30 -3.22 -15.07
CA GLY A 46 7.96 -1.95 -14.76
C GLY A 46 9.41 -1.97 -15.23
N ALA A 47 10.23 -1.04 -14.74
CA ALA A 47 11.67 -1.07 -15.04
C ALA A 47 12.33 -2.36 -14.51
N ALA A 48 13.39 -2.81 -15.18
CA ALA A 48 14.12 -4.03 -14.85
C ALA A 48 14.89 -3.91 -13.52
N ASN A 49 15.02 -5.04 -12.81
CA ASN A 49 15.79 -5.18 -11.56
C ASN A 49 15.37 -4.19 -10.45
N GLN A 50 14.09 -3.78 -10.45
CA GLN A 50 13.53 -2.87 -9.44
C GLN A 50 12.86 -3.66 -8.33
N SER A 51 12.97 -3.16 -7.10
CA SER A 51 12.27 -3.74 -5.94
C SER A 51 10.76 -3.62 -6.07
N ILE A 52 10.04 -4.57 -5.47
CA ILE A 52 8.58 -4.63 -5.43
C ILE A 52 8.13 -4.69 -3.99
N SER A 53 7.19 -3.82 -3.61
CA SER A 53 6.46 -3.89 -2.35
C SER A 53 4.96 -3.72 -2.60
N VAL A 54 4.14 -4.14 -1.64
CA VAL A 54 2.69 -4.03 -1.71
C VAL A 54 2.15 -3.52 -0.40
N ARG A 55 1.37 -2.44 -0.49
CA ARG A 55 0.50 -2.00 0.59
C ARG A 55 -0.85 -2.68 0.43
N THR A 56 -1.22 -3.51 1.41
CA THR A 56 -2.47 -4.27 1.40
C THR A 56 -3.42 -3.72 2.46
N THR A 57 -4.61 -3.32 2.05
CA THR A 57 -5.67 -2.87 2.95
C THR A 57 -6.83 -3.82 2.91
N MET A 58 -7.15 -4.38 4.08
CA MET A 58 -8.35 -5.19 4.31
C MET A 58 -9.15 -4.52 5.43
N ARG A 59 -10.37 -4.06 5.11
CA ARG A 59 -11.31 -3.40 6.04
C ARG A 59 -10.72 -2.22 6.82
N GLY A 60 -10.05 -1.32 6.11
CA GLY A 60 -9.44 -0.14 6.71
C GLY A 60 -8.19 -0.42 7.55
N ARG A 61 -7.80 -1.69 7.75
CA ARG A 61 -6.48 -2.05 8.25
C ARG A 61 -5.53 -2.17 7.07
N THR A 62 -4.54 -1.31 7.07
CA THR A 62 -3.46 -1.30 6.07
C THR A 62 -2.23 -1.96 6.66
N ASP A 63 -1.67 -2.91 5.91
CA ASP A 63 -0.31 -3.39 6.07
C ASP A 63 0.53 -2.75 4.97
N TRP A 64 1.56 -2.02 5.37
CA TRP A 64 2.45 -1.37 4.40
C TRP A 64 3.37 -2.37 3.72
N GLY A 65 3.68 -3.51 4.35
CA GLY A 65 4.44 -4.59 3.71
C GLY A 65 5.92 -4.27 3.44
N PRO A 66 6.79 -5.29 3.42
CA PRO A 66 8.20 -5.12 3.06
C PRO A 66 8.40 -5.12 1.54
N ILE A 67 9.66 -5.10 1.11
CA ILE A 67 10.01 -5.55 -0.25
C ILE A 67 9.75 -7.07 -0.31
N ILE A 68 8.94 -7.49 -1.27
CA ILE A 68 8.50 -8.88 -1.47
C ILE A 68 9.12 -9.53 -2.71
N GLY A 69 9.81 -8.75 -3.54
CA GLY A 69 10.44 -9.26 -4.74
C GLY A 69 11.15 -8.20 -5.56
N TRP A 70 11.61 -8.60 -6.74
CA TRP A 70 12.25 -7.74 -7.72
C TRP A 70 11.76 -8.09 -9.12
N THR A 71 11.57 -7.09 -9.98
CA THR A 71 11.38 -7.34 -11.40
C THR A 71 12.63 -7.98 -11.99
N ASN A 72 12.45 -8.91 -12.91
CA ASN A 72 13.55 -9.55 -13.61
C ASN A 72 14.19 -8.59 -14.63
N THR A 73 15.15 -9.09 -15.41
CA THR A 73 15.84 -8.34 -16.47
C THR A 73 14.91 -7.82 -17.58
N SER A 74 13.73 -8.42 -17.74
CA SER A 74 12.68 -7.96 -18.67
C SER A 74 11.67 -6.99 -18.04
N GLY A 75 11.86 -6.60 -16.77
CA GLY A 75 10.94 -5.73 -16.07
C GLY A 75 9.67 -6.41 -15.57
N ARG A 76 9.68 -7.75 -15.42
CA ARG A 76 8.50 -8.54 -15.03
C ARG A 76 8.66 -9.22 -13.68
N TRP A 77 7.58 -9.34 -12.94
CA TRP A 77 7.45 -10.17 -11.75
C TRP A 77 6.02 -10.70 -11.64
N SER A 78 5.84 -11.89 -11.09
CA SER A 78 4.52 -12.45 -10.87
C SER A 78 4.45 -13.29 -9.60
N THR A 79 3.26 -13.37 -9.02
CA THR A 79 2.91 -14.30 -7.94
C THR A 79 1.53 -14.89 -8.20
N SER A 80 1.22 -16.01 -7.55
CA SER A 80 -0.08 -16.66 -7.64
C SER A 80 -0.49 -17.20 -6.30
N GLY A 81 -1.79 -17.30 -6.06
CA GLY A 81 -2.33 -17.86 -4.83
C GLY A 81 -3.73 -18.42 -5.03
N GLN A 82 -4.35 -18.76 -3.90
CA GLN A 82 -5.74 -19.18 -3.84
C GLN A 82 -6.41 -18.45 -2.69
N PHE A 83 -7.60 -17.92 -2.92
CA PHE A 83 -8.36 -17.28 -1.86
C PHE A 83 -8.90 -18.32 -0.88
N GLU A 84 -8.60 -18.12 0.39
CA GLU A 84 -9.07 -18.96 1.49
C GLU A 84 -10.30 -18.31 2.14
N LYS A 85 -10.95 -19.07 3.02
CA LYS A 85 -12.14 -18.60 3.74
C LYS A 85 -11.90 -17.30 4.53
N GLY A 86 -10.68 -17.13 5.05
CA GLY A 86 -10.26 -15.92 5.77
C GLY A 86 -10.18 -14.67 4.89
N ASP A 87 -10.12 -14.85 3.57
CA ASP A 87 -9.98 -13.74 2.62
C ASP A 87 -11.33 -13.12 2.23
N PHE A 88 -12.44 -13.62 2.78
CA PHE A 88 -13.77 -13.11 2.50
C PHE A 88 -13.91 -11.61 2.84
N GLY A 89 -14.36 -10.84 1.85
CA GLY A 89 -14.62 -9.40 1.96
C GLY A 89 -13.86 -8.55 0.95
N ASP A 90 -13.78 -7.24 1.25
CA ASP A 90 -13.19 -6.23 0.37
C ASP A 90 -11.71 -6.01 0.64
N TRP A 91 -10.95 -5.88 -0.46
CA TRP A 91 -9.52 -5.69 -0.50
C TRP A 91 -9.14 -4.49 -1.34
N SER A 92 -8.05 -3.85 -0.95
CA SER A 92 -7.35 -2.84 -1.73
C SER A 92 -5.86 -3.11 -1.70
N GLU A 93 -5.21 -3.09 -2.84
CA GLU A 93 -3.76 -3.25 -2.95
C GLU A 93 -3.15 -2.13 -3.78
N VAL A 94 -2.09 -1.53 -3.24
CA VAL A 94 -1.30 -0.53 -3.95
C VAL A 94 0.13 -1.05 -4.05
N TRP A 95 0.52 -1.37 -5.28
CA TRP A 95 1.82 -1.95 -5.59
C TRP A 95 2.83 -0.85 -5.88
N THR A 96 4.07 -1.04 -5.44
CA THR A 96 5.19 -0.14 -5.70
C THR A 96 6.29 -0.90 -6.44
N VAL A 97 6.83 -0.31 -7.51
CA VAL A 97 7.99 -0.84 -8.24
C VAL A 97 9.05 0.23 -8.34
N GLY A 98 10.23 0.00 -7.73
CA GLY A 98 11.35 0.94 -7.77
C GLY A 98 10.99 2.34 -7.22
N GLY A 99 10.15 2.40 -6.18
CA GLY A 99 9.68 3.65 -5.59
C GLY A 99 8.57 4.36 -6.36
N LYS A 100 7.98 3.74 -7.39
CA LYS A 100 6.82 4.28 -8.12
C LYS A 100 5.57 3.46 -7.90
N VAL A 101 4.43 4.11 -7.72
CA VAL A 101 3.12 3.44 -7.61
C VAL A 101 2.76 2.80 -8.95
N ALA A 102 2.37 1.52 -8.93
CA ALA A 102 1.85 0.82 -10.08
C ALA A 102 0.37 1.16 -10.31
N ASN A 103 -0.03 1.25 -11.58
CA ASN A 103 -1.40 1.54 -11.99
C ASN A 103 -2.07 0.26 -12.56
N PRO A 104 -3.34 -0.03 -12.22
CA PRO A 104 -4.17 0.61 -11.20
C PRO A 104 -3.87 0.13 -9.79
N ALA A 105 -4.27 0.95 -8.80
CA ALA A 105 -4.57 0.42 -7.49
C ALA A 105 -5.66 -0.66 -7.65
N LEU A 106 -5.42 -1.83 -7.09
CA LEU A 106 -6.36 -2.94 -7.20
C LEU A 106 -7.42 -2.80 -6.13
N HIS A 107 -8.68 -2.89 -6.54
CA HIS A 107 -9.82 -2.97 -5.64
C HIS A 107 -10.66 -4.17 -6.07
N PHE A 108 -10.86 -5.12 -5.17
CA PHE A 108 -11.60 -6.35 -5.45
C PHE A 108 -12.27 -6.89 -4.19
N SER A 109 -13.23 -7.78 -4.39
CA SER A 109 -13.96 -8.44 -3.32
C SER A 109 -13.91 -9.95 -3.52
N VAL A 110 -13.75 -10.69 -2.41
CA VAL A 110 -13.80 -12.15 -2.39
C VAL A 110 -15.14 -12.57 -1.80
N GLY A 111 -15.99 -13.13 -2.64
CA GLY A 111 -17.33 -13.59 -2.29
C GLY A 111 -17.37 -15.04 -1.78
N ALA A 112 -18.54 -15.43 -1.27
CA ALA A 112 -18.82 -16.81 -0.93
C ALA A 112 -19.19 -17.63 -2.19
N PRO A 113 -18.65 -18.85 -2.38
CA PRO A 113 -18.97 -19.72 -3.52
C PRO A 113 -20.33 -20.42 -3.34
N CYS A 114 -21.38 -19.64 -3.12
CA CYS A 114 -22.73 -20.15 -2.91
C CYS A 114 -23.30 -20.76 -4.19
N LEU A 115 -23.90 -21.94 -4.07
CA LEU A 115 -24.61 -22.59 -5.18
C LEU A 115 -25.84 -21.77 -5.59
N LYS A 116 -26.05 -21.61 -6.90
CA LYS A 116 -27.24 -20.93 -7.43
C LYS A 116 -28.51 -21.69 -7.03
N GLY A 117 -29.45 -20.99 -6.40
CA GLY A 117 -30.73 -21.56 -5.95
C GLY A 117 -30.68 -22.30 -4.61
N GLY A 118 -29.52 -22.38 -3.94
CA GLY A 118 -29.39 -22.97 -2.60
C GLY A 118 -30.01 -22.10 -1.51
N GLN A 119 -30.42 -22.71 -0.39
CA GLN A 119 -30.92 -21.97 0.76
C GLN A 119 -29.79 -21.20 1.45
N GLY A 120 -29.91 -19.87 1.49
CA GLY A 120 -28.91 -18.99 2.08
C GLY A 120 -29.48 -18.02 3.11
N PHE A 121 -28.61 -17.49 3.95
CA PHE A 121 -28.85 -16.39 4.87
C PHE A 121 -27.72 -15.38 4.72
N ALA A 122 -28.05 -14.10 4.67
CA ALA A 122 -27.08 -13.02 4.71
C ALA A 122 -27.50 -12.00 5.78
N ALA A 123 -26.55 -11.59 6.60
CA ALA A 123 -26.73 -10.51 7.57
C ALA A 123 -25.55 -9.54 7.49
N SER A 124 -25.85 -8.25 7.57
CA SER A 124 -24.85 -7.19 7.56
C SER A 124 -25.03 -6.26 8.75
N THR A 125 -23.93 -5.92 9.43
CA THR A 125 -23.87 -4.88 10.47
C THR A 125 -22.71 -3.93 10.17
N GLY A 126 -23.02 -2.77 9.58
CA GLY A 126 -21.99 -1.85 9.09
C GLY A 126 -21.14 -2.50 8.00
N VAL A 127 -19.82 -2.53 8.20
CA VAL A 127 -18.85 -3.17 7.28
C VAL A 127 -18.72 -4.69 7.49
N ASN A 128 -19.41 -5.25 8.48
CA ASN A 128 -19.38 -6.68 8.73
C ASN A 128 -20.51 -7.38 7.97
N LEU A 129 -20.18 -8.44 7.26
CA LEU A 129 -21.08 -9.26 6.47
C LEU A 129 -20.85 -10.73 6.83
N VAL A 130 -21.95 -11.43 7.11
CA VAL A 130 -21.96 -12.88 7.30
C VAL A 130 -22.91 -13.50 6.30
N ILE A 131 -22.44 -14.50 5.56
CA ILE A 131 -23.21 -15.27 4.59
C ILE A 131 -23.14 -16.74 4.98
N SER A 132 -24.28 -17.39 5.16
CA SER A 132 -24.39 -18.84 5.25
C SER A 132 -25.12 -19.37 4.04
N CYS A 133 -24.54 -20.32 3.31
CA CYS A 133 -25.15 -20.89 2.10
C CYS A 133 -24.67 -22.31 1.83
N GLU A 134 -25.35 -23.01 0.93
CA GLU A 134 -24.88 -24.28 0.38
C GLU A 134 -23.74 -24.02 -0.62
N THR A 135 -22.66 -24.80 -0.48
CA THR A 135 -21.49 -24.81 -1.35
C THR A 135 -21.28 -26.23 -1.88
N ALA A 136 -20.32 -26.42 -2.79
CA ALA A 136 -19.93 -27.76 -3.25
C ALA A 136 -19.50 -28.69 -2.09
N ASP A 137 -18.94 -28.12 -1.02
CA ASP A 137 -18.49 -28.85 0.18
C ASP A 137 -19.56 -28.92 1.28
N GLY A 138 -20.83 -28.62 0.95
CA GLY A 138 -21.95 -28.57 1.89
C GLY A 138 -22.22 -27.18 2.45
N ARG A 139 -23.03 -27.09 3.52
CA ARG A 139 -23.44 -25.81 4.10
C ARG A 139 -22.28 -25.15 4.83
N GLN A 140 -21.90 -23.94 4.41
CA GLN A 140 -20.81 -23.17 5.00
C GLN A 140 -21.25 -21.77 5.39
N THR A 141 -20.54 -21.19 6.36
CA THR A 141 -20.70 -19.79 6.79
C THR A 141 -19.40 -19.04 6.55
N PHE A 142 -19.49 -17.97 5.78
CA PHE A 142 -18.45 -17.00 5.49
C PHE A 142 -18.74 -15.74 6.27
N GLY A 143 -17.72 -15.16 6.85
CA GLY A 143 -17.86 -13.99 7.68
C GLY A 143 -16.70 -13.06 7.43
N THR A 144 -17.00 -11.78 7.40
CA THR A 144 -16.00 -10.75 7.47
C THR A 144 -15.19 -10.93 8.77
N ALA A 145 -13.98 -11.49 8.68
CA ALA A 145 -12.99 -11.65 9.75
C ALA A 145 -12.71 -10.39 10.63
N SER A 146 -12.82 -10.47 11.95
CA SER A 146 -12.64 -9.31 12.85
C SER A 146 -11.31 -8.55 12.62
N ASP A 147 -11.23 -7.26 12.98
CA ASP A 147 -9.95 -6.52 12.90
C ASP A 147 -8.86 -7.09 13.82
N SER A 148 -9.27 -7.86 14.83
CA SER A 148 -8.41 -8.66 15.71
C SER A 148 -7.95 -9.99 15.10
N GLU A 149 -8.53 -10.44 13.99
CA GLU A 149 -8.12 -11.66 13.29
C GLU A 149 -6.97 -11.34 12.32
N PRO A 150 -6.05 -12.28 12.09
CA PRO A 150 -5.00 -12.11 11.10
C PRO A 150 -5.57 -12.16 9.68
N PHE A 151 -4.90 -11.51 8.72
CA PHE A 151 -5.15 -11.72 7.29
C PHE A 151 -3.86 -12.13 6.58
N ARG A 152 -3.97 -12.76 5.41
CA ARG A 152 -2.84 -13.13 4.57
C ARG A 152 -2.66 -12.11 3.45
N THR A 153 -1.42 -11.71 3.21
CA THR A 153 -1.03 -10.83 2.11
C THR A 153 -0.79 -11.65 0.83
N PRO A 154 -0.77 -11.03 -0.37
CA PRO A 154 -0.60 -11.77 -1.63
C PRO A 154 0.72 -12.54 -1.76
N ASP A 155 1.76 -12.13 -1.02
CA ASP A 155 3.04 -12.83 -0.88
C ASP A 155 3.00 -13.99 0.15
N GLY A 156 1.84 -14.26 0.73
CA GLY A 156 1.59 -15.37 1.64
C GLY A 156 1.87 -15.07 3.12
N ARG A 157 2.38 -13.87 3.44
CA ARG A 157 2.69 -13.46 4.82
C ARG A 157 1.41 -13.20 5.62
N VAL A 158 1.43 -13.61 6.88
CA VAL A 158 0.32 -13.41 7.81
C VAL A 158 0.52 -12.10 8.57
N VAL A 159 -0.40 -11.16 8.37
CA VAL A 159 -0.48 -9.89 9.10
C VAL A 159 -1.31 -10.12 10.36
N ARG A 160 -0.73 -9.81 11.53
CA ARG A 160 -1.40 -10.02 12.81
C ARG A 160 -2.59 -9.08 12.98
N GLY A 161 -3.61 -9.59 13.66
CA GLY A 161 -4.74 -8.84 14.20
C GLY A 161 -4.34 -7.57 14.94
N ARG A 162 -5.19 -6.54 14.91
CA ARG A 162 -5.05 -5.35 15.74
C ARG A 162 -5.16 -5.76 17.21
N VAL A 163 -4.14 -5.42 17.98
CA VAL A 163 -4.11 -5.65 19.43
C VAL A 163 -4.70 -4.41 20.11
N ARG A 164 -5.98 -4.47 20.51
CA ARG A 164 -6.69 -3.31 21.08
C ARG A 164 -6.30 -2.99 22.53
N SER A 165 -5.62 -3.89 23.23
CA SER A 165 -5.15 -3.71 24.61
C SER A 165 -3.62 -3.61 24.67
N ASN A 166 -3.07 -2.73 25.51
CA ASN A 166 -1.62 -2.57 25.71
C ASN A 166 -0.81 -2.11 24.48
N MET A 167 -1.39 -1.27 23.61
CA MET A 167 -0.59 -0.58 22.58
C MET A 167 0.44 0.34 23.24
N THR A 168 1.65 0.32 22.71
CA THR A 168 2.66 1.36 23.02
C THR A 168 2.22 2.70 22.43
N ALA A 169 2.77 3.81 22.94
CA ALA A 169 2.49 5.13 22.40
C ALA A 169 2.83 5.21 20.90
N ASP A 170 3.97 4.67 20.47
CA ASP A 170 4.39 4.66 19.07
C ASP A 170 3.42 3.89 18.17
N GLN A 171 2.92 2.74 18.62
CA GLN A 171 1.91 1.98 17.88
C GLN A 171 0.62 2.77 17.71
N TYR A 172 0.16 3.43 18.77
CA TYR A 172 -1.04 4.26 18.72
C TYR A 172 -0.87 5.46 17.76
N HIS A 173 0.29 6.13 17.79
CA HIS A 173 0.60 7.22 16.87
C HIS A 173 0.71 6.74 15.42
N ALA A 174 1.34 5.58 15.19
CA ALA A 174 1.42 4.99 13.85
C ALA A 174 0.02 4.68 13.29
N GLU A 175 -0.92 4.18 14.10
CA GLU A 175 -2.30 3.96 13.65
C GLU A 175 -3.02 5.26 13.29
N ILE A 176 -2.82 6.34 14.05
CA ILE A 176 -3.36 7.67 13.72
C ILE A 176 -2.74 8.19 12.42
N LEU A 177 -1.41 8.13 12.29
CA LEU A 177 -0.71 8.59 11.09
C LEU A 177 -1.15 7.80 9.86
N GLN A 178 -1.30 6.48 9.97
CA GLN A 178 -1.83 5.66 8.89
C GLN A 178 -3.22 6.15 8.46
N TYR A 179 -4.11 6.40 9.41
CA TYR A 179 -5.44 6.93 9.12
C TYR A 179 -5.35 8.31 8.45
N LEU A 180 -4.52 9.23 8.95
CA LEU A 180 -4.38 10.58 8.38
C LEU A 180 -3.74 10.59 6.99
N ILE A 181 -2.81 9.67 6.71
CA ILE A 181 -2.22 9.55 5.37
C ILE A 181 -3.25 8.99 4.38
N THR A 182 -3.98 7.94 4.77
CA THR A 182 -4.88 7.19 3.88
C THR A 182 -6.30 7.77 3.80
N SER A 183 -6.69 8.65 4.72
CA SER A 183 -7.99 9.34 4.72
C SER A 183 -7.80 10.84 4.47
N ARG A 184 -8.77 11.48 3.79
CA ARG A 184 -8.77 12.93 3.48
C ARG A 184 -9.06 13.83 4.70
N ALA A 185 -8.57 13.47 5.89
CA ALA A 185 -8.92 14.18 7.11
C ALA A 185 -8.18 15.54 7.21
N SER A 186 -8.95 16.63 7.13
CA SER A 186 -8.51 18.03 7.12
C SER A 186 -8.08 18.58 8.48
N ASP A 187 -8.11 17.79 9.56
CA ASP A 187 -7.81 18.26 10.92
C ASP A 187 -6.65 17.49 11.54
N VAL A 188 -5.44 17.72 11.00
CA VAL A 188 -4.21 17.23 11.63
C VAL A 188 -3.88 18.13 12.84
N ARG A 189 -4.41 17.79 14.01
CA ARG A 189 -3.97 18.35 15.30
C ARG A 189 -2.77 17.59 15.89
N SER A 190 -1.85 17.09 15.06
CA SER A 190 -0.64 16.38 15.52
C SER A 190 0.54 17.31 15.83
N GLY A 191 0.28 18.61 16.00
CA GLY A 191 1.35 19.58 16.26
C GLY A 191 2.19 19.15 17.47
N ARG A 192 3.52 19.35 17.36
CA ARG A 192 4.58 19.16 18.39
C ARG A 192 5.51 17.94 18.23
N HIS A 193 5.48 17.22 17.12
CA HIS A 193 6.38 16.06 16.94
C HIS A 193 7.71 16.41 16.24
N GLY A 194 7.81 17.56 15.57
CA GLY A 194 9.02 17.94 14.84
C GLY A 194 9.53 16.81 13.93
N ASP A 195 10.84 16.53 14.02
CA ASP A 195 11.50 15.50 13.20
C ASP A 195 11.02 14.06 13.47
N GLU A 196 10.47 13.79 14.66
CA GLU A 196 9.95 12.46 15.01
C GLU A 196 8.75 12.07 14.13
N ALA A 197 7.98 13.06 13.65
CA ALA A 197 6.91 12.78 12.68
C ALA A 197 7.47 12.22 11.37
N GLY A 198 8.56 12.79 10.87
CA GLY A 198 9.23 12.31 9.66
C GLY A 198 9.74 10.88 9.82
N ASP A 199 10.36 10.58 10.96
CA ASP A 199 10.85 9.25 11.30
C ASP A 199 9.74 8.20 11.39
N LEU A 200 8.66 8.51 12.11
CA LEU A 200 7.51 7.62 12.26
C LEU A 200 6.84 7.32 10.92
N ILE A 201 6.64 8.35 10.08
CA ILE A 201 6.06 8.17 8.75
C ILE A 201 6.97 7.28 7.90
N MET A 202 8.28 7.56 7.87
CA MET A 202 9.23 6.78 7.08
C MET A 202 9.30 5.32 7.53
N LYS A 203 9.33 5.05 8.84
CA LYS A 203 9.30 3.69 9.40
C LYS A 203 8.01 2.95 9.06
N MET A 204 6.89 3.66 9.05
CA MET A 204 5.58 3.09 8.76
C MET A 204 5.42 2.73 7.27
N ILE A 205 5.71 3.67 6.36
CA ILE A 205 5.50 3.43 4.92
C ILE A 205 6.58 2.53 4.33
N GLY A 206 7.79 2.53 4.92
CA GLY A 206 8.92 1.72 4.47
C GLY A 206 9.24 1.95 2.99
N PRO A 207 9.30 0.88 2.15
CA PRO A 207 9.63 0.98 0.74
C PRO A 207 8.48 1.46 -0.15
N ASN A 208 7.28 1.66 0.39
CA ASN A 208 6.09 1.90 -0.40
C ASN A 208 5.99 3.34 -0.85
N ALA A 209 5.68 3.51 -2.13
CA ALA A 209 5.38 4.81 -2.70
C ALA A 209 3.99 5.27 -2.27
N LEU A 210 3.82 6.58 -2.19
CA LEU A 210 2.54 7.23 -1.92
C LEU A 210 1.96 7.76 -3.23
N ASN A 211 0.64 7.69 -3.36
CA ASN A 211 -0.03 8.43 -4.44
C ASN A 211 -0.05 9.93 -4.12
N GLU A 212 -0.45 10.76 -5.08
CA GLU A 212 -0.39 12.21 -4.92
C GLU A 212 -1.20 12.75 -3.73
N ASP A 213 -2.39 12.21 -3.49
CA ASP A 213 -3.26 12.66 -2.39
C ASP A 213 -2.62 12.29 -1.04
N GLU A 214 -2.05 11.09 -0.94
CA GLU A 214 -1.32 10.63 0.23
C GLU A 214 -0.04 11.45 0.46
N THR A 215 0.70 11.80 -0.59
CA THR A 215 1.85 12.71 -0.50
C THR A 215 1.41 14.06 0.06
N ARG A 216 0.31 14.64 -0.45
CA ARG A 216 -0.22 15.92 0.07
C ARG A 216 -0.63 15.82 1.53
N ASN A 217 -1.24 14.71 1.94
CA ASN A 217 -1.58 14.47 3.34
C ASN A 217 -0.32 14.42 4.22
N VAL A 218 0.74 13.75 3.78
CA VAL A 218 2.03 13.73 4.48
C VAL A 218 2.62 15.13 4.60
N LEU A 219 2.61 15.93 3.54
CA LEU A 219 3.10 17.31 3.59
C LEU A 219 2.33 18.15 4.61
N SER A 220 1.00 17.99 4.69
CA SER A 220 0.17 18.64 5.70
C SER A 220 0.54 18.22 7.12
N ILE A 221 0.77 16.92 7.34
CA ILE A 221 1.20 16.39 8.65
C ILE A 221 2.54 16.96 9.08
N ILE A 222 3.52 16.98 8.16
CA ILE A 222 4.85 17.53 8.43
C ILE A 222 4.78 19.03 8.76
N ARG A 223 4.02 19.82 7.99
CA ARG A 223 3.84 21.25 8.29
C ARG A 223 3.23 21.47 9.67
N ALA A 224 2.22 20.68 10.05
CA ALA A 224 1.62 20.74 11.38
C ALA A 224 2.61 20.34 12.48
N ALA A 225 3.45 19.33 12.26
CA ALA A 225 4.46 18.87 13.23
C ALA A 225 5.48 19.96 13.61
N PHE A 226 5.81 20.86 12.68
CA PHE A 226 6.76 21.96 12.84
C PHE A 226 6.12 23.34 13.11
N GLU A 227 4.80 23.44 13.24
CA GLU A 227 4.09 24.74 13.37
C GLU A 227 4.38 25.50 14.66
N ARG A 228 4.70 24.80 15.77
CA ARG A 228 5.01 25.41 17.07
C ARG A 228 6.34 24.88 17.63
N PRO A 229 7.50 25.47 17.27
CA PRO A 229 8.83 24.95 17.62
C PRO A 229 9.23 25.13 19.10
N GLU A 230 8.60 26.07 19.82
CA GLU A 230 8.95 26.39 21.22
C GLU A 230 8.87 25.20 22.19
N PRO A 231 7.79 24.37 22.18
CA PRO A 231 7.70 23.16 23.01
C PRO A 231 8.36 21.90 22.40
N ILE A 232 9.02 21.98 21.24
CA ILE A 232 9.69 20.82 20.62
C ILE A 232 11.02 20.55 21.34
N PRO A 233 11.29 19.33 21.83
CA PRO A 233 12.59 18.95 22.38
C PRO A 233 13.73 19.28 21.42
N GLN A 234 14.89 19.74 21.90
CA GLN A 234 16.00 20.15 21.03
C GLN A 234 16.41 19.07 20.01
N THR A 235 16.31 17.79 20.39
CA THR A 235 16.60 16.63 19.53
C THR A 235 15.61 16.45 18.38
N ALA A 236 14.40 16.98 18.49
CA ALA A 236 13.35 16.91 17.47
C ALA A 236 13.26 18.19 16.62
N ARG A 237 14.14 19.18 16.86
CA ARG A 237 14.27 20.41 16.05
C ARG A 237 15.17 20.23 14.83
N ASP A 238 16.13 19.31 14.88
CA ASP A 238 16.94 18.96 13.70
C ASP A 238 16.07 18.16 12.72
N PRO A 239 15.73 18.71 11.53
CA PRO A 239 14.78 18.09 10.62
C PRO A 239 15.40 17.01 9.72
N SER A 240 16.57 16.47 10.06
CA SER A 240 17.34 15.55 9.21
C SER A 240 16.52 14.35 8.70
N ARG A 241 15.67 13.73 9.52
CA ARG A 241 14.85 12.57 9.10
C ARG A 241 13.67 13.00 8.24
N THR A 242 13.08 14.16 8.55
CA THR A 242 12.03 14.79 7.76
C THR A 242 12.53 15.19 6.38
N LEU A 243 13.74 15.74 6.28
CA LEU A 243 14.36 16.08 5.00
C LEU A 243 14.64 14.83 4.16
N LEU A 244 15.06 13.73 4.79
CA LEU A 244 15.21 12.44 4.11
C LEU A 244 13.88 11.93 3.56
N LEU A 245 12.81 11.98 4.37
CA LEU A 245 11.45 11.64 3.92
C LEU A 245 11.02 12.50 2.73
N LEU A 246 11.16 13.83 2.82
CA LEU A 246 10.76 14.75 1.75
C LEU A 246 11.56 14.52 0.46
N ARG A 247 12.84 14.17 0.56
CA ARG A 247 13.64 13.75 -0.61
C ARG A 247 13.08 12.49 -1.26
N ASN A 248 12.79 11.46 -0.47
CA ASN A 248 12.22 10.20 -0.99
C ASN A 248 10.86 10.44 -1.67
N LEU A 249 10.04 11.34 -1.12
CA LEU A 249 8.76 11.75 -1.74
C LEU A 249 8.98 12.51 -3.05
N ALA A 250 10.02 13.35 -3.15
CA ALA A 250 10.34 14.07 -4.37
C ALA A 250 10.81 13.13 -5.49
N ASP A 251 11.62 12.13 -5.14
CA ASP A 251 12.15 11.13 -6.07
C ASP A 251 11.05 10.21 -6.64
N SER A 252 9.97 10.01 -5.88
CA SER A 252 8.82 9.16 -6.25
C SER A 252 7.65 9.92 -6.89
N ALA A 253 7.60 11.25 -6.78
CA ALA A 253 6.53 12.06 -7.36
C ALA A 253 6.70 12.23 -8.88
N ASP A 254 5.68 11.86 -9.66
CA ASP A 254 5.70 12.08 -11.11
C ASP A 254 5.24 13.50 -11.51
N ARG A 255 4.41 14.16 -10.69
CA ARG A 255 3.87 15.51 -11.01
C ARG A 255 4.70 16.64 -10.43
N GLU A 256 5.06 17.57 -11.30
CA GLU A 256 5.77 18.81 -10.94
C GLU A 256 5.03 19.65 -9.89
N SER A 257 3.69 19.67 -9.93
CA SER A 257 2.91 20.39 -8.90
C SER A 257 3.10 19.81 -7.50
N VAL A 258 3.30 18.49 -7.37
CA VAL A 258 3.57 17.85 -6.08
C VAL A 258 5.02 18.09 -5.66
N LYS A 259 5.98 17.98 -6.59
CA LYS A 259 7.39 18.33 -6.32
C LYS A 259 7.56 19.76 -5.81
N GLN A 260 6.84 20.71 -6.39
CA GLN A 260 6.85 22.09 -5.93
C GLN A 260 6.34 22.23 -4.48
N GLN A 261 5.24 21.54 -4.12
CA GLN A 261 4.73 21.53 -2.75
C GLN A 261 5.70 20.89 -1.76
N ILE A 262 6.47 19.87 -2.20
CA ILE A 262 7.53 19.26 -1.40
C ILE A 262 8.64 20.30 -1.14
N VAL A 263 9.11 21.01 -2.18
CA VAL A 263 10.14 22.07 -2.03
C VAL A 263 9.70 23.17 -1.07
N GLU A 264 8.45 23.63 -1.18
CA GLU A 264 7.88 24.61 -0.23
C GLU A 264 7.87 24.08 1.20
N THR A 265 7.58 22.78 1.37
CA THR A 265 7.57 22.14 2.70
C THR A 265 8.99 21.99 3.25
N VAL A 266 9.98 21.69 2.41
CA VAL A 266 11.41 21.72 2.79
C VAL A 266 11.81 23.09 3.30
N ALA A 267 11.49 24.16 2.56
CA ALA A 267 11.79 25.52 2.96
C ALA A 267 11.10 25.91 4.28
N TYR A 268 9.84 25.51 4.45
CA TYR A 268 9.08 25.72 5.69
C TYR A 268 9.76 25.05 6.89
N VAL A 269 10.15 23.79 6.76
CA VAL A 269 10.78 23.01 7.84
C VAL A 269 12.15 23.57 8.23
N LEU A 270 12.96 23.97 7.25
CA LEU A 270 14.28 24.57 7.50
C LEU A 270 14.23 25.95 8.18
N ALA A 271 13.08 26.63 8.15
CA ALA A 271 12.89 27.94 8.75
C ALA A 271 12.41 27.90 10.22
N ARG A 272 12.24 26.71 10.81
CA ARG A 272 11.72 26.50 12.17
C ARG A 272 12.81 26.04 13.13
#